data_AF-A0A060SQE3-F1
#
_entry.id   AF-A0A060SQE3-F1
#
_cell.length_a   1.000
_cell.length_b   1.000
_cell.length_c   1.000
_cell.angle_alpha   90.00
_cell.angle_beta   90.00
_cell.angle_gamma   90.00
#
_symmetry.space_group_name_H-M   'P 1'
#
loop_
_entity.id
_entity.type
_entity.pdbx_description
1 polymer ?
#
loop_
_entity_poly.entity_id
_entity_poly.type
_entity_poly.pdbx_seq_one_letter_code
_entity_poly.pdbx_strand_id
1 'polypeptide(L)'
;MSQAQSQLDNLRGPYRHSIPQIPTAVANQPVPSLADTQVISAWTVQPSLHHRPTLSGESAYQDRPVVVKRRSDQALTDEEDQREEERRRKRAELNAKRPRYKQYKSNAELYKIMRKTAELLQVMFSTENPFPDDVQEERIIHTAFNRALEIYGYGKDWYILTDNDIKLFKHEDTSIRSRVRKQAVMRVPDAYGLAKNPQSDQVAHNKKRAQFLLADSRFHYENALLNQDVDAKAGRFQHRLIREIIEEVWFGHANALGCLYQQYFKPIPHATIALVLTAIRHALTMYSDTGRRSNKDFTAASFTVYDDYMDALEQFNAGELGMLWLQHRRRMFNHALAYAGVQEEQIKEPVIALATEDELNRERARLRAQLDRDQNDDMSIASSSSDDGETYPHPVQRSTSSGQSDIPSSASQDQEIHGHQSRSPSIGAACASPHSPTGDSQPHDDHSNIPESQPSGPLEATEP
;
A
#
# COMPACT_ATOMS: atom_id res chain seq x y z
N MET A 1 -9.10 26.44 -43.24
CA MET A 1 -9.05 25.36 -42.23
C MET A 1 -7.63 25.25 -41.73
N SER A 2 -7.30 26.05 -40.72
CA SER A 2 -5.95 26.18 -40.16
C SER A 2 -5.81 25.24 -38.97
N GLN A 3 -4.82 24.35 -39.00
CA GLN A 3 -4.49 23.47 -37.88
C GLN A 3 -3.79 24.30 -36.80
N ALA A 4 -4.45 24.46 -35.65
CA ALA A 4 -3.83 25.00 -34.45
C ALA A 4 -2.85 23.95 -33.89
N GLN A 5 -1.56 24.11 -34.19
CA GLN A 5 -0.48 23.39 -33.51
C GLN A 5 -0.36 23.94 -32.08
N SER A 6 -0.55 23.06 -31.10
CA SER A 6 -0.40 23.35 -29.68
C SER A 6 1.05 23.73 -29.36
N GLN A 7 1.27 24.93 -28.84
CA GLN A 7 2.59 25.43 -28.42
C GLN A 7 3.18 24.72 -27.18
N LEU A 8 2.50 23.69 -26.66
CA LEU A 8 2.94 22.93 -25.48
C LEU A 8 4.03 21.89 -25.77
N ASP A 9 4.33 21.57 -27.04
CA ASP A 9 5.38 20.60 -27.37
C ASP A 9 6.81 21.11 -27.13
N ASN A 10 6.98 22.43 -26.97
CA ASN A 10 8.30 23.03 -26.70
C ASN A 10 8.73 22.96 -25.22
N LEU A 11 7.87 22.49 -24.30
CA LEU A 11 8.20 22.36 -22.88
C LEU A 11 8.75 20.97 -22.47
N ARG A 12 8.86 20.03 -23.41
CA ARG A 12 9.60 18.77 -23.20
C ARG A 12 11.10 18.99 -23.41
N GLY A 13 11.72 19.74 -22.51
CA GLY A 13 13.18 19.81 -22.39
C GLY A 13 13.77 18.44 -22.01
N PRO A 14 15.05 18.16 -22.34
CA PRO A 14 15.68 16.87 -22.11
C PRO A 14 16.08 16.75 -20.63
N TYR A 15 15.15 16.32 -19.78
CA TYR A 15 15.50 15.92 -18.41
C TYR A 15 16.30 14.60 -18.47
N ARG A 16 17.62 14.73 -18.66
CA ARG A 16 18.56 13.71 -18.20
C ARG A 16 18.63 13.82 -16.68
N HIS A 17 18.23 12.77 -15.99
CA HIS A 17 18.50 12.61 -14.57
C HIS A 17 20.03 12.60 -14.36
N SER A 18 20.60 13.75 -13.98
CA SER A 18 21.95 13.82 -13.45
C SER A 18 21.94 13.20 -12.05
N ILE A 19 22.57 12.03 -11.95
CA ILE A 19 22.90 11.39 -10.68
C ILE A 19 23.79 12.38 -9.90
N PRO A 20 23.46 12.76 -8.66
CA PRO A 20 24.34 13.62 -7.87
C PRO A 20 25.68 12.89 -7.64
N GLN A 21 26.78 13.58 -7.92
CA GLN A 21 28.11 13.05 -7.64
C GLN A 21 28.30 12.90 -6.13
N ILE A 22 28.74 11.72 -5.72
CA ILE A 22 29.15 11.42 -4.35
C ILE A 22 30.38 12.29 -4.04
N PRO A 23 30.41 13.02 -2.90
CA PRO A 23 31.58 13.79 -2.51
C PRO A 23 32.77 12.86 -2.33
N THR A 24 33.83 13.10 -3.10
CA THR A 24 35.13 12.46 -2.92
C THR A 24 35.64 12.80 -1.52
N ALA A 25 35.87 11.77 -0.72
CA ALA A 25 36.36 11.90 0.65
C ALA A 25 37.67 12.69 0.70
N VAL A 26 37.68 13.77 1.47
CA VAL A 26 38.88 14.51 1.85
C VAL A 26 39.70 13.59 2.76
N ALA A 27 40.80 13.05 2.22
CA ALA A 27 41.85 12.45 3.02
C ALA A 27 42.54 13.54 3.85
N ASN A 28 42.84 13.23 5.11
CA ASN A 28 43.58 14.01 6.11
C ASN A 28 42.73 14.84 7.08
N GLN A 29 42.17 14.16 8.08
CA GLN A 29 42.10 14.71 9.44
C GLN A 29 42.53 13.66 10.48
N PRO A 30 43.33 14.05 11.50
CA PRO A 30 43.79 13.15 12.55
C PRO A 30 42.67 12.82 13.54
N VAL A 31 42.56 11.55 13.88
CA VAL A 31 41.56 10.97 14.79
C VAL A 31 41.89 11.39 16.24
N PRO A 32 40.92 11.88 17.04
CA PRO A 32 41.11 12.05 18.48
C PRO A 32 41.07 10.69 19.19
N SER A 33 42.00 10.50 20.12
CA SER A 33 42.12 9.37 21.04
C SER A 33 40.84 9.19 21.87
N LEU A 34 40.25 7.99 21.78
CA LEU A 34 39.16 7.51 22.63
C LEU A 34 39.75 6.58 23.70
N ALA A 35 39.98 7.12 24.89
CA ALA A 35 39.97 6.36 26.12
C ALA A 35 38.62 6.63 26.82
N ASP A 36 38.11 5.58 27.46
CA ASP A 36 37.00 5.57 28.41
C ASP A 36 35.58 5.82 27.88
N THR A 37 34.93 4.74 27.42
CA THR A 37 33.58 4.40 27.89
C THR A 37 33.36 2.88 27.80
N GLN A 38 33.39 2.22 28.94
CA GLN A 38 32.96 0.83 29.09
C GLN A 38 31.44 0.75 29.23
N VAL A 39 30.93 -0.45 28.91
CA VAL A 39 29.61 -1.04 29.23
C VAL A 39 28.48 -0.77 28.23
N ILE A 40 28.49 -1.52 27.12
CA ILE A 40 27.27 -2.14 26.56
C ILE A 40 27.62 -3.56 26.06
N SER A 41 26.83 -4.53 26.51
CA SER A 41 26.93 -5.97 26.28
C SER A 41 26.82 -6.38 24.81
N ALA A 42 27.84 -7.08 24.31
CA ALA A 42 27.85 -7.71 22.99
C ALA A 42 27.42 -9.19 23.08
N TRP A 43 26.36 -9.56 22.35
CA TRP A 43 26.16 -10.94 21.91
C TRP A 43 27.03 -11.16 20.67
N THR A 44 28.25 -11.64 20.89
CA THR A 44 29.15 -12.07 19.82
C THR A 44 28.77 -13.48 19.39
N VAL A 45 28.17 -13.61 18.21
CA VAL A 45 28.00 -14.89 17.52
C VAL A 45 29.36 -15.32 16.96
N GLN A 46 29.97 -16.32 17.58
CA GLN A 46 31.14 -17.01 17.03
C GLN A 46 30.72 -17.90 15.84
N PRO A 47 31.51 -17.93 14.75
CA PRO A 47 31.35 -18.95 13.71
C PRO A 47 31.95 -20.28 14.19
N SER A 48 31.09 -21.25 14.48
CA SER A 48 31.46 -22.64 14.77
C SER A 48 31.97 -23.32 13.49
N LEU A 49 33.29 -23.54 13.42
CA LEU A 49 33.92 -24.48 12.49
C LEU A 49 33.60 -25.91 12.95
N HIS A 50 32.56 -26.51 12.39
CA HIS A 50 32.29 -27.93 12.60
C HIS A 50 33.25 -28.80 11.78
N HIS A 51 34.19 -29.42 12.50
CA HIS A 51 34.95 -30.57 12.04
C HIS A 51 34.00 -31.74 11.71
N ARG A 52 34.18 -32.30 10.51
CA ARG A 52 33.52 -33.50 10.00
C ARG A 52 34.26 -34.74 10.53
N PRO A 53 33.63 -35.64 11.30
CA PRO A 53 34.26 -36.90 11.68
C PRO A 53 34.15 -37.89 10.52
N THR A 54 35.29 -38.37 10.03
CA THR A 54 35.41 -39.59 9.22
C THR A 54 35.26 -40.80 10.14
N LEU A 55 34.12 -41.48 10.06
CA LEU A 55 33.89 -42.79 10.64
C LEU A 55 34.07 -43.86 9.55
N SER A 56 35.22 -44.52 9.58
CA SER A 56 35.46 -45.81 8.92
C SER A 56 34.89 -46.91 9.80
N GLY A 57 33.78 -47.51 9.38
CA GLY A 57 33.18 -48.68 10.01
C GLY A 57 32.93 -49.75 8.95
N GLU A 58 33.83 -50.73 8.89
CA GLU A 58 33.61 -52.01 8.21
C GLU A 58 32.44 -52.72 8.91
N SER A 59 31.36 -53.00 8.18
CA SER A 59 30.25 -53.82 8.66
C SER A 59 30.04 -54.98 7.70
N ALA A 60 30.13 -56.17 8.27
CA ALA A 60 29.99 -57.47 7.64
C ALA A 60 28.69 -57.61 6.84
N TYR A 61 28.84 -58.05 5.59
CA TYR A 61 27.77 -58.58 4.76
C TYR A 61 27.22 -59.87 5.41
N GLN A 62 26.00 -59.81 5.95
CA GLN A 62 25.20 -61.02 6.16
C GLN A 62 24.19 -61.14 5.03
N ASP A 63 24.40 -62.19 4.25
CA ASP A 63 23.58 -62.67 3.14
C ASP A 63 22.13 -62.93 3.62
N ARG A 64 21.18 -62.10 3.17
CA ARG A 64 19.76 -62.36 3.31
C ARG A 64 19.18 -62.82 1.97
N PRO A 65 18.42 -63.93 1.95
CA PRO A 65 17.86 -64.47 0.71
C PRO A 65 16.87 -63.48 0.08
N VAL A 66 17.14 -63.15 -1.18
CA VAL A 66 16.33 -62.30 -2.05
C VAL A 66 15.02 -62.99 -2.35
N VAL A 67 13.95 -62.61 -1.65
CA VAL A 67 12.58 -62.99 -1.99
C VAL A 67 12.17 -62.23 -3.24
N VAL A 68 12.18 -62.93 -4.39
CA VAL A 68 11.73 -62.43 -5.69
C VAL A 68 10.20 -62.35 -5.69
N LYS A 69 9.66 -61.25 -5.17
CA LYS A 69 8.29 -60.76 -5.46
C LYS A 69 8.43 -59.41 -6.16
N ARG A 70 8.71 -59.39 -7.47
CA ARG A 70 8.90 -58.15 -8.25
C ARG A 70 8.43 -58.30 -9.69
N ARG A 71 7.11 -58.39 -9.91
CA ARG A 71 6.52 -58.15 -11.24
C ARG A 71 5.16 -57.43 -11.21
N SER A 72 4.47 -57.34 -10.07
CA SER A 72 3.18 -56.63 -9.96
C SER A 72 3.30 -55.12 -9.73
N ASP A 73 4.36 -54.66 -9.05
CA ASP A 73 4.42 -53.26 -8.59
C ASP A 73 4.97 -52.28 -9.65
N GLN A 74 5.61 -52.80 -10.70
CA GLN A 74 6.21 -51.99 -11.78
C GLN A 74 5.17 -51.42 -12.76
N ALA A 75 4.06 -52.14 -12.97
CA ALA A 75 3.00 -51.69 -13.88
C ALA A 75 2.16 -50.55 -13.26
N LEU A 76 2.03 -50.52 -11.92
CA LEU A 76 1.31 -49.46 -11.22
C LEU A 76 2.07 -48.12 -11.25
N THR A 77 3.40 -48.16 -11.23
CA THR A 77 4.24 -46.95 -11.28
C THR A 77 4.21 -46.28 -12.66
N ASP A 78 4.13 -47.06 -13.74
CA ASP A 78 4.12 -46.50 -15.11
C ASP A 78 2.81 -45.72 -15.41
N GLU A 79 1.68 -46.14 -14.85
CA GLU A 79 0.40 -45.43 -15.00
C GLU A 79 0.36 -44.11 -14.20
N GLU A 80 0.92 -44.09 -12.99
CA GLU A 80 0.94 -42.88 -12.16
C GLU A 80 1.80 -41.78 -12.78
N ASP A 81 2.97 -42.15 -13.30
CA ASP A 81 3.88 -41.25 -14.01
C ASP A 81 3.22 -40.66 -15.27
N GLN A 82 2.50 -41.47 -16.06
CA GLN A 82 1.76 -40.98 -17.23
C GLN A 82 0.65 -39.99 -16.83
N ARG A 83 -0.08 -40.26 -15.75
CA ARG A 83 -1.13 -39.35 -15.23
C ARG A 83 -0.52 -38.05 -14.71
N GLU A 84 0.63 -38.10 -14.04
CA GLU A 84 1.33 -36.91 -13.57
C GLU A 84 1.86 -36.06 -14.74
N GLU A 85 2.44 -36.69 -15.76
CA GLU A 85 2.90 -36.00 -16.96
C GLU A 85 1.74 -35.34 -17.71
N GLU A 86 0.60 -36.02 -17.85
CA GLU A 86 -0.59 -35.44 -18.48
C GLU A 86 -1.13 -34.24 -17.67
N ARG A 87 -1.14 -34.33 -16.34
CA ARG A 87 -1.49 -33.19 -15.46
C ARG A 87 -0.52 -32.04 -15.65
N ARG A 88 0.78 -32.31 -15.76
CA ARG A 88 1.83 -31.30 -16.01
C ARG A 88 1.63 -30.62 -17.36
N ARG A 89 1.34 -31.39 -18.42
CA ARG A 89 1.05 -30.89 -19.76
C ARG A 89 -0.20 -30.00 -19.78
N LYS A 90 -1.30 -30.47 -19.18
CA LYS A 90 -2.55 -29.68 -19.06
C LYS A 90 -2.33 -28.37 -18.30
N ARG A 91 -1.58 -28.40 -17.19
CA ARG A 91 -1.19 -27.19 -16.44
C ARG A 91 -0.33 -26.25 -17.28
N ALA A 92 0.64 -26.77 -18.03
CA ALA A 92 1.49 -25.98 -18.91
C ALA A 92 0.68 -25.30 -20.03
N GLU A 93 -0.25 -26.04 -20.65
CA GLU A 93 -1.15 -25.50 -21.68
C GLU A 93 -2.06 -24.40 -21.13
N LEU A 94 -2.69 -24.62 -19.98
CA LEU A 94 -3.50 -23.60 -19.31
C LEU A 94 -2.67 -22.37 -18.94
N ASN A 95 -1.42 -22.56 -18.48
CA ASN A 95 -0.51 -21.47 -18.15
C ASN A 95 0.01 -20.71 -19.39
N ALA A 96 0.10 -21.37 -20.54
CA ALA A 96 0.45 -20.74 -21.81
C ALA A 96 -0.71 -19.88 -22.35
N LYS A 97 -1.96 -20.29 -22.11
CA LYS A 97 -3.17 -19.53 -22.48
C LYS A 97 -3.43 -18.32 -21.58
N ARG A 98 -2.81 -18.23 -20.40
CA ARG A 98 -3.00 -17.09 -19.49
C ARG A 98 -2.49 -15.80 -20.15
N PRO A 99 -3.28 -14.71 -20.10
CA PRO A 99 -2.82 -13.42 -20.59
C PRO A 99 -1.59 -12.99 -19.80
N ARG A 100 -0.65 -12.33 -20.49
CA ARG A 100 0.59 -11.84 -19.87
C ARG A 100 0.91 -10.48 -20.43
N TYR A 101 1.47 -9.61 -19.60
CA TYR A 101 1.97 -8.30 -20.03
C TYR A 101 2.89 -8.35 -21.25
N LYS A 102 3.63 -9.46 -21.46
CA LYS A 102 4.50 -9.66 -22.63
C LYS A 102 3.75 -9.59 -23.97
N GLN A 103 2.45 -9.91 -23.99
CA GLN A 103 1.62 -9.88 -25.21
C GLN A 103 1.44 -8.46 -25.77
N TYR A 104 1.52 -7.43 -24.91
CA TYR A 104 1.37 -6.03 -25.31
C TYR A 104 2.69 -5.38 -25.73
N LYS A 105 3.83 -6.10 -25.70
CA LYS A 105 5.15 -5.52 -26.04
C LYS A 105 5.26 -4.99 -27.47
N SER A 106 4.40 -5.44 -28.39
CA SER A 106 4.32 -4.91 -29.75
C SER A 106 3.85 -3.45 -29.79
N ASN A 107 3.06 -3.01 -28.80
CA ASN A 107 2.64 -1.63 -28.64
C ASN A 107 3.26 -1.06 -27.36
N ALA A 108 4.36 -0.33 -27.50
CA ALA A 108 5.15 0.17 -26.37
C ALA A 108 4.34 1.07 -25.42
N GLU A 109 3.42 1.90 -25.95
CA GLU A 109 2.60 2.80 -25.13
C GLU A 109 1.54 2.03 -24.36
N LEU A 110 0.83 1.10 -25.02
CA LEU A 110 -0.14 0.22 -24.34
C LEU A 110 0.56 -0.62 -23.27
N TYR A 111 1.75 -1.15 -23.55
CA TYR A 111 2.53 -1.91 -22.57
C TYR A 111 2.85 -1.09 -21.31
N LYS A 112 3.26 0.18 -21.46
CA LYS A 112 3.51 1.08 -20.32
C LYS A 112 2.23 1.32 -19.51
N ILE A 113 1.12 1.59 -20.18
CA ILE A 113 -0.19 1.78 -19.51
C ILE A 113 -0.59 0.53 -18.75
N MET A 114 -0.55 -0.66 -19.38
CA MET A 114 -0.90 -1.92 -18.71
C MET A 114 -0.03 -2.18 -17.47
N ARG A 115 1.28 -1.89 -17.54
CA ARG A 115 2.18 -2.01 -16.39
C ARG A 115 1.85 -1.02 -15.28
N LYS A 116 1.57 0.23 -15.64
CA LYS A 116 1.19 1.27 -14.67
C LYS A 116 -0.14 0.96 -14.00
N THR A 117 -1.12 0.44 -14.74
CA THR A 117 -2.39 -0.04 -14.21
C THR A 117 -2.18 -1.15 -13.19
N ALA A 118 -1.30 -2.12 -13.49
CA ALA A 118 -0.98 -3.20 -12.56
C ALA A 118 -0.38 -2.69 -11.23
N GLU A 119 0.52 -1.70 -11.29
CA GLU A 119 1.08 -1.08 -10.10
C GLU A 119 0.01 -0.35 -9.27
N LEU A 120 -0.84 0.45 -9.93
CA LEU A 120 -1.95 1.15 -9.27
C LEU A 120 -2.94 0.17 -8.64
N LEU A 121 -3.25 -0.93 -9.31
CA LEU A 121 -4.10 -1.99 -8.77
C LEU A 121 -3.52 -2.60 -7.50
N GLN A 122 -2.24 -2.96 -7.52
CA GLN A 122 -1.58 -3.49 -6.32
C GLN A 122 -1.62 -2.48 -5.17
N VAL A 123 -1.49 -1.18 -5.45
CA VAL A 123 -1.67 -0.13 -4.43
C VAL A 123 -3.09 -0.11 -3.90
N MET A 124 -4.11 0.03 -4.76
CA MET A 124 -5.52 0.09 -4.37
C MET A 124 -5.96 -1.15 -3.59
N PHE A 125 -5.58 -2.36 -4.04
CA PHE A 125 -5.84 -3.60 -3.31
C PHE A 125 -5.09 -3.69 -1.97
N SER A 126 -3.99 -2.94 -1.79
CA SER A 126 -3.28 -2.91 -0.50
C SER A 126 -3.85 -1.87 0.47
N THR A 127 -4.39 -0.77 -0.05
CA THR A 127 -4.72 0.42 0.74
C THR A 127 -6.21 0.66 0.92
N GLU A 128 -7.06 0.09 0.06
CA GLU A 128 -8.50 0.31 0.06
C GLU A 128 -9.26 -0.99 0.33
N ASN A 129 -9.20 -1.96 -0.58
CA ASN A 129 -9.91 -3.23 -0.44
C ASN A 129 -9.09 -4.41 -1.00
N PRO A 130 -8.44 -5.21 -0.13
CA PRO A 130 -7.70 -6.41 -0.52
C PRO A 130 -8.57 -7.62 -0.90
N PHE A 131 -9.86 -7.60 -0.59
CA PHE A 131 -10.80 -8.69 -0.87
C PHE A 131 -12.05 -8.14 -1.57
N PRO A 132 -11.91 -7.53 -2.76
CA PRO A 132 -13.05 -7.01 -3.51
C PRO A 132 -13.97 -8.15 -3.97
N ASP A 133 -15.28 -7.89 -4.00
CA ASP A 133 -16.20 -8.72 -4.78
C ASP A 133 -15.98 -8.50 -6.29
N ASP A 134 -16.56 -9.36 -7.14
CA ASP A 134 -16.35 -9.30 -8.59
C ASP A 134 -16.71 -7.93 -9.21
N VAL A 135 -17.76 -7.27 -8.70
CA VAL A 135 -18.25 -5.98 -9.21
C VAL A 135 -17.32 -4.84 -8.77
N GLN A 136 -16.91 -4.86 -7.51
CA GLN A 136 -15.94 -3.92 -6.96
C GLN A 136 -14.58 -4.06 -7.65
N GLU A 137 -14.14 -5.29 -7.89
CA GLU A 137 -12.88 -5.59 -8.55
C GLU A 137 -12.84 -4.99 -9.96
N GLU A 138 -13.88 -5.23 -10.77
CA GLU A 138 -13.98 -4.66 -12.11
C GLU A 138 -13.99 -3.12 -12.08
N ARG A 139 -14.74 -2.52 -11.15
CA ARG A 139 -14.75 -1.06 -10.95
C ARG A 139 -13.38 -0.51 -10.60
N ILE A 140 -12.64 -1.18 -9.71
CA ILE A 140 -11.27 -0.80 -9.31
C ILE A 140 -10.33 -0.92 -10.52
N ILE A 141 -10.43 -1.99 -11.32
CA ILE A 141 -9.65 -2.17 -12.56
C ILE A 141 -9.86 -1.00 -13.52
N HIS A 142 -11.12 -0.65 -13.82
CA HIS A 142 -11.42 0.48 -14.71
C HIS A 142 -10.90 1.81 -14.14
N THR A 143 -11.02 2.02 -12.83
CA THR A 143 -10.52 3.23 -12.15
C THR A 143 -9.01 3.34 -12.28
N ALA A 144 -8.27 2.28 -11.97
CA ALA A 144 -6.82 2.23 -12.09
C ALA A 144 -6.35 2.42 -13.55
N PHE A 145 -7.04 1.81 -14.51
CA PHE A 145 -6.71 1.93 -15.93
C PHE A 145 -6.92 3.36 -16.45
N ASN A 146 -8.05 3.97 -16.11
CA ASN A 146 -8.33 5.36 -16.47
C ASN A 146 -7.29 6.33 -15.86
N ARG A 147 -6.88 6.06 -14.61
CA ARG A 147 -5.82 6.84 -13.97
C ARG A 147 -4.48 6.67 -14.65
N ALA A 148 -4.15 5.46 -15.11
CA ALA A 148 -2.94 5.21 -15.90
C ALA A 148 -2.97 5.96 -17.25
N LEU A 149 -4.11 5.97 -17.95
CA LEU A 149 -4.28 6.77 -19.18
C LEU A 149 -4.04 8.26 -18.91
N GLU A 150 -4.64 8.81 -17.86
CA GLU A 150 -4.47 10.21 -17.45
C GLU A 150 -3.00 10.56 -17.16
N ILE A 151 -2.29 9.70 -16.42
CA ILE A 151 -0.86 9.88 -16.11
C ILE A 151 0.00 9.98 -17.38
N TYR A 152 -0.36 9.25 -18.44
CA TYR A 152 0.35 9.31 -19.72
C TYR A 152 -0.24 10.32 -20.73
N GLY A 153 -1.29 11.06 -20.34
CA GLY A 153 -1.91 12.10 -21.17
C GLY A 153 -2.83 11.57 -22.28
N TYR A 154 -3.38 10.37 -22.11
CA TYR A 154 -4.35 9.78 -23.04
C TYR A 154 -5.79 10.02 -22.60
N GLY A 155 -6.70 10.16 -23.57
CA GLY A 155 -8.14 10.22 -23.32
C GLY A 155 -8.72 8.86 -22.93
N LYS A 156 -9.88 8.85 -22.26
CA LYS A 156 -10.56 7.61 -21.79
C LYS A 156 -10.93 6.67 -22.94
N ASP A 157 -11.19 7.21 -24.13
CA ASP A 157 -11.57 6.43 -25.31
C ASP A 157 -10.35 5.94 -26.12
N TRP A 158 -9.12 6.16 -25.63
CA TRP A 158 -7.89 5.77 -26.34
C TRP A 158 -7.76 4.25 -26.48
N TYR A 159 -8.20 3.49 -25.47
CA TYR A 159 -8.22 2.04 -25.49
C TYR A 159 -9.34 1.51 -24.60
N ILE A 160 -10.11 0.56 -25.11
CA ILE A 160 -11.18 -0.11 -24.38
C ILE A 160 -10.63 -1.45 -23.88
N LEU A 161 -10.70 -1.67 -22.56
CA LEU A 161 -10.32 -2.93 -21.95
C LEU A 161 -11.17 -4.08 -22.50
N THR A 162 -10.50 -5.14 -22.94
CA THR A 162 -11.11 -6.41 -23.31
C THR A 162 -11.26 -7.31 -22.09
N ASP A 163 -12.10 -8.36 -22.18
CA ASP A 163 -12.24 -9.37 -21.13
C ASP A 163 -10.92 -10.03 -20.74
N ASN A 164 -9.98 -10.17 -21.70
CA ASN A 164 -8.66 -10.73 -21.44
C ASN A 164 -7.78 -9.77 -20.63
N ASP A 165 -7.91 -8.46 -20.84
CA ASP A 165 -7.21 -7.44 -20.05
C ASP A 165 -7.75 -7.43 -18.62
N ILE A 166 -9.08 -7.48 -18.46
CA ILE A 166 -9.71 -7.57 -17.13
C ILE A 166 -9.24 -8.83 -16.42
N LYS A 167 -9.26 -10.00 -17.07
CA LYS A 167 -8.73 -11.27 -16.51
C LYS A 167 -7.25 -11.17 -16.12
N LEU A 168 -6.44 -10.47 -16.90
CA LEU A 168 -5.03 -10.22 -16.57
C LEU A 168 -4.91 -9.43 -15.27
N PHE A 169 -5.71 -8.37 -15.13
CA PHE A 169 -5.67 -7.48 -13.98
C PHE A 169 -6.26 -8.06 -12.70
N LYS A 170 -7.28 -8.92 -12.79
CA LYS A 170 -7.82 -9.65 -11.63
C LYS A 170 -6.71 -10.38 -10.87
N HIS A 171 -5.71 -10.95 -11.57
CA HIS A 171 -4.59 -11.63 -10.90
C HIS A 171 -3.71 -10.76 -9.99
N GLU A 172 -3.75 -9.43 -10.11
CA GLU A 172 -2.97 -8.53 -9.26
C GLU A 172 -3.43 -8.57 -7.80
N ASP A 173 -4.71 -8.84 -7.55
CA ASP A 173 -5.31 -8.98 -6.21
C ASP A 173 -4.66 -10.14 -5.43
N THR A 174 -4.52 -11.28 -6.09
CA THR A 174 -4.04 -12.54 -5.55
C THR A 174 -2.52 -12.49 -5.47
N SER A 175 -1.87 -11.78 -6.40
CA SER A 175 -0.44 -11.50 -6.39
C SER A 175 -0.03 -10.78 -5.10
N ILE A 176 -0.70 -9.68 -4.76
CA ILE A 176 -0.33 -8.92 -3.56
C ILE A 176 -0.65 -9.68 -2.26
N ARG A 177 -1.82 -10.33 -2.16
CA ARG A 177 -2.15 -11.21 -1.03
C ARG A 177 -1.12 -12.33 -0.84
N SER A 178 -0.68 -12.95 -1.94
CA SER A 178 0.34 -14.01 -1.91
C SER A 178 1.70 -13.49 -1.43
N ARG A 179 2.08 -12.26 -1.81
CA ARG A 179 3.31 -11.61 -1.33
C ARG A 179 3.27 -11.37 0.18
N VAL A 180 2.16 -10.81 0.69
CA VAL A 180 1.97 -10.57 2.13
C VAL A 180 2.00 -11.89 2.90
N ARG A 181 1.24 -12.90 2.43
CA ARG A 181 1.24 -14.25 3.01
C ARG A 181 2.67 -14.82 3.04
N LYS A 182 3.41 -14.77 1.94
CA LYS A 182 4.78 -15.30 1.88
C LYS A 182 5.67 -14.69 2.95
N GLN A 183 5.59 -13.37 3.15
CA GLN A 183 6.37 -12.67 4.17
C GLN A 183 5.94 -13.04 5.59
N ALA A 184 4.63 -13.10 5.86
CA ALA A 184 4.11 -13.53 7.15
C ALA A 184 4.59 -14.95 7.49
N VAL A 185 4.45 -15.89 6.56
CA VAL A 185 4.84 -17.29 6.75
C VAL A 185 6.34 -17.47 7.01
N MET A 186 7.17 -16.63 6.39
CA MET A 186 8.62 -16.65 6.60
C MET A 186 9.01 -16.14 7.98
N ARG A 187 8.38 -15.05 8.45
CA ARG A 187 8.79 -14.31 9.65
C ARG A 187 8.10 -14.77 10.94
N VAL A 188 6.87 -15.28 10.85
CA VAL A 188 6.08 -15.77 12.01
C VAL A 188 6.85 -16.77 12.89
N PRO A 189 7.57 -17.77 12.35
CA PRO A 189 8.30 -18.70 13.20
C PRO A 189 9.37 -18.01 14.05
N ASP A 190 10.16 -17.12 13.44
CA ASP A 190 11.24 -16.42 14.14
C ASP A 190 10.65 -15.41 15.14
N ALA A 191 9.58 -14.72 14.76
CA ALA A 191 8.91 -13.73 15.59
C ALA A 191 8.08 -14.30 16.74
N TYR A 192 7.83 -15.62 16.80
CA TYR A 192 7.03 -16.22 17.86
C TYR A 192 7.68 -17.44 18.52
N GLY A 193 8.92 -17.76 18.15
CA GLY A 193 9.67 -18.90 18.71
C GLY A 193 9.18 -20.26 18.22
N LEU A 194 8.65 -20.36 17.00
CA LEU A 194 8.23 -21.63 16.42
C LEU A 194 9.38 -22.28 15.65
N ALA A 195 9.60 -23.58 15.86
CA ALA A 195 10.56 -24.34 15.08
C ALA A 195 10.04 -24.58 13.65
N LYS A 196 10.78 -24.14 12.62
CA LYS A 196 10.41 -24.31 11.19
C LYS A 196 10.36 -25.78 10.78
N ASN A 197 11.30 -26.59 11.29
CA ASN A 197 11.39 -28.04 11.07
C ASN A 197 11.40 -28.76 12.43
N PRO A 198 10.24 -28.85 13.12
CA PRO A 198 10.20 -29.29 14.50
C PRO A 198 10.50 -30.79 14.63
N GLN A 199 11.31 -31.13 15.64
CA GLN A 199 11.45 -32.48 16.18
C GLN A 199 10.21 -32.87 16.99
N SER A 200 10.08 -34.16 17.38
CA SER A 200 8.87 -34.69 18.02
C SER A 200 8.42 -33.88 19.25
N ASP A 201 9.37 -33.48 20.10
CA ASP A 201 9.18 -32.64 21.28
C ASP A 201 8.76 -31.20 20.93
N GLN A 202 9.34 -30.63 19.88
CA GLN A 202 9.05 -29.27 19.40
C GLN A 202 7.68 -29.15 18.72
N VAL A 203 7.13 -30.25 18.18
CA VAL A 203 5.79 -30.26 17.56
C VAL A 203 4.72 -29.85 18.58
N ALA A 204 4.75 -30.44 19.78
CA ALA A 204 3.81 -30.10 20.84
C ALA A 204 3.97 -28.63 21.29
N HIS A 205 5.22 -28.15 21.39
CA HIS A 205 5.51 -26.76 21.71
C HIS A 205 4.93 -25.79 20.68
N ASN A 206 5.21 -25.99 19.38
CA ASN A 206 4.68 -25.17 18.29
C ASN A 206 3.16 -25.12 18.31
N LYS A 207 2.50 -26.28 18.46
CA LYS A 207 1.05 -26.38 18.52
C LYS A 207 0.48 -25.53 19.66
N LYS A 208 0.98 -25.75 20.88
CA LYS A 208 0.56 -25.02 22.08
C LYS A 208 0.78 -23.52 21.93
N ARG A 209 1.94 -23.11 21.41
CA ARG A 209 2.29 -21.70 21.20
C ARG A 209 1.39 -21.04 20.15
N ALA A 210 1.16 -21.69 19.01
CA ALA A 210 0.28 -21.17 17.97
C ALA A 210 -1.17 -21.03 18.47
N GLN A 211 -1.69 -22.03 19.20
CA GLN A 211 -3.01 -21.98 19.81
C GLN A 211 -3.13 -20.85 20.84
N PHE A 212 -2.11 -20.68 21.70
CA PHE A 212 -2.06 -19.58 22.67
C PHE A 212 -2.09 -18.21 21.99
N LEU A 213 -1.33 -18.02 20.91
CA LEU A 213 -1.27 -16.77 20.17
C LEU A 213 -2.57 -16.47 19.40
N LEU A 214 -3.25 -17.51 18.92
CA LEU A 214 -4.54 -17.39 18.22
C LEU A 214 -5.70 -17.12 19.18
N ALA A 215 -5.65 -17.64 20.41
CA ALA A 215 -6.63 -17.33 21.43
C ALA A 215 -6.66 -15.81 21.67
N ASP A 216 -7.85 -15.21 21.60
CA ASP A 216 -8.10 -13.76 21.71
C ASP A 216 -7.22 -12.88 20.80
N SER A 217 -6.69 -13.41 19.70
CA SER A 217 -5.75 -12.72 18.79
C SER A 217 -4.54 -12.08 19.50
N ARG A 218 -3.98 -12.75 20.51
CA ARG A 218 -2.84 -12.24 21.31
C ARG A 218 -1.60 -11.83 20.49
N PHE A 219 -1.43 -12.39 19.30
CA PHE A 219 -0.24 -12.15 18.46
C PHE A 219 -0.03 -10.69 18.04
N HIS A 220 -1.06 -9.84 18.04
CA HIS A 220 -0.93 -8.46 17.53
C HIS A 220 -0.57 -7.42 18.62
N TYR A 221 -0.41 -7.82 19.88
CA TYR A 221 0.03 -6.93 20.96
C TYR A 221 1.56 -6.79 20.98
N GLU A 222 2.08 -5.62 21.37
CA GLU A 222 3.51 -5.27 21.31
C GLU A 222 4.42 -6.30 22.00
N ASN A 223 4.02 -6.79 23.17
CA ASN A 223 4.84 -7.65 24.04
C ASN A 223 4.46 -9.15 24.01
N ALA A 224 3.84 -9.65 22.94
CA ALA A 224 3.39 -11.05 22.86
C ALA A 224 4.51 -12.11 23.06
N LEU A 225 5.78 -11.72 22.96
CA LEU A 225 6.95 -12.60 23.03
C LEU A 225 7.56 -12.79 24.42
N LEU A 226 7.54 -11.78 25.29
CA LEU A 226 8.44 -11.76 26.45
C LEU A 226 7.95 -12.58 27.65
N ASN A 227 6.78 -13.23 27.57
CA ASN A 227 6.07 -13.79 28.72
C ASN A 227 5.90 -12.81 29.91
N GLN A 228 6.25 -11.53 29.71
CA GLN A 228 5.97 -10.42 30.60
C GLN A 228 4.54 -10.02 30.32
N ASP A 229 3.69 -10.31 31.30
CA ASP A 229 2.31 -9.88 31.43
C ASP A 229 1.56 -9.79 30.09
N VAL A 230 1.45 -10.92 29.39
CA VAL A 230 0.65 -11.01 28.14
C VAL A 230 -0.81 -10.61 28.42
N ASP A 231 -1.24 -10.69 29.68
CA ASP A 231 -2.55 -10.28 30.16
C ASP A 231 -2.70 -8.76 30.28
N ALA A 232 -1.61 -8.00 30.37
CA ALA A 232 -1.65 -6.54 30.30
C ALA A 232 -2.20 -6.01 28.97
N LYS A 233 -2.16 -6.82 27.89
CA LYS A 233 -2.74 -6.52 26.57
C LYS A 233 -2.42 -5.09 26.07
N ALA A 234 -1.18 -4.65 26.29
CA ALA A 234 -0.71 -3.33 25.88
C ALA A 234 -0.25 -3.32 24.41
N GLY A 235 -0.43 -2.18 23.73
CA GLY A 235 0.05 -1.99 22.36
C GLY A 235 -0.69 -2.85 21.32
N ARG A 236 -2.03 -2.88 21.36
CA ARG A 236 -2.85 -3.58 20.36
C ARG A 236 -2.53 -3.09 18.95
N PHE A 237 -2.28 -4.04 18.03
CA PHE A 237 -1.85 -3.81 16.64
C PHE A 237 -0.46 -3.19 16.47
N GLN A 238 0.37 -3.17 17.52
CA GLN A 238 1.70 -2.57 17.50
C GLN A 238 2.84 -3.60 17.57
N HIS A 239 2.54 -4.89 17.44
CA HIS A 239 3.57 -5.92 17.36
C HIS A 239 4.53 -5.63 16.20
N ARG A 240 5.84 -5.64 16.50
CA ARG A 240 6.93 -5.28 15.56
C ARG A 240 6.83 -6.00 14.20
N LEU A 241 6.42 -7.27 14.21
CA LEU A 241 6.23 -8.08 12.99
C LEU A 241 5.30 -7.42 11.95
N ILE A 242 4.27 -6.69 12.39
CA ILE A 242 3.32 -6.03 11.49
C ILE A 242 4.07 -5.01 10.62
N ARG A 243 4.87 -4.16 11.27
CA ARG A 243 5.70 -3.15 10.60
C ARG A 243 6.73 -3.81 9.67
N GLU A 244 7.43 -4.85 10.13
CA GLU A 244 8.45 -5.53 9.31
C GLU A 244 7.89 -6.15 8.02
N ILE A 245 6.67 -6.70 8.08
CA ILE A 245 6.00 -7.21 6.88
C ILE A 245 5.62 -6.04 5.95
N ILE A 246 5.16 -4.91 6.49
CA ILE A 246 4.82 -3.73 5.69
C ILE A 246 6.06 -3.18 4.98
N GLU A 247 7.15 -3.02 5.72
CA GLU A 247 8.46 -2.59 5.22
C GLU A 247 8.89 -3.48 4.05
N GLU A 248 8.88 -4.80 4.22
CA GLU A 248 9.35 -5.74 3.21
C GLU A 248 8.44 -5.83 1.96
N VAL A 249 7.12 -5.75 2.13
CA VAL A 249 6.19 -5.91 1.00
C VAL A 249 6.10 -4.63 0.16
N TRP A 250 5.98 -3.46 0.79
CA TRP A 250 5.69 -2.21 0.08
C TRP A 250 6.86 -1.23 0.06
N PHE A 251 7.84 -1.36 0.95
CA PHE A 251 8.95 -0.42 1.11
C PHE A 251 10.34 -1.09 1.06
N GLY A 252 10.43 -2.28 0.45
CA GLY A 252 11.67 -3.07 0.43
C GLY A 252 12.87 -2.39 -0.24
N HIS A 253 12.63 -1.35 -1.04
CA HIS A 253 13.64 -0.57 -1.74
C HIS A 253 13.05 0.77 -2.22
N ALA A 254 13.91 1.67 -2.72
CA ALA A 254 13.48 3.00 -3.14
C ALA A 254 12.40 3.04 -4.24
N ASN A 255 12.40 2.06 -5.14
CA ASN A 255 11.40 1.92 -6.20
C ASN A 255 10.19 1.03 -5.82
N ALA A 256 10.01 0.72 -4.53
CA ALA A 256 8.91 -0.13 -4.10
C ALA A 256 7.59 0.66 -4.11
N LEU A 257 6.46 -0.04 -4.18
CA LEU A 257 5.16 0.61 -4.37
C LEU A 257 4.85 1.66 -3.29
N GLY A 258 5.13 1.38 -2.02
CA GLY A 258 4.92 2.32 -0.92
C GLY A 258 5.78 3.59 -1.03
N CYS A 259 6.97 3.48 -1.63
CA CYS A 259 7.86 4.61 -1.88
C CYS A 259 7.44 5.45 -3.09
N LEU A 260 6.92 4.81 -4.14
CA LEU A 260 6.47 5.47 -5.38
C LEU A 260 5.08 6.10 -5.24
N TYR A 261 4.24 5.55 -4.36
CA TYR A 261 2.84 5.93 -4.19
C TYR A 261 2.57 6.37 -2.74
N GLN A 262 3.46 7.21 -2.19
CA GLN A 262 3.46 7.64 -0.79
C GLN A 262 2.10 8.16 -0.31
N GLN A 263 1.41 8.93 -1.16
CA GLN A 263 0.10 9.50 -0.86
C GLN A 263 -0.97 8.45 -0.49
N TYR A 264 -0.88 7.22 -0.99
CA TYR A 264 -1.82 6.14 -0.66
C TYR A 264 -1.45 5.42 0.65
N PHE A 265 -0.19 5.53 1.07
CA PHE A 265 0.33 4.88 2.29
C PHE A 265 0.56 5.86 3.44
N LYS A 266 0.20 7.13 3.28
CA LYS A 266 0.44 8.20 4.28
C LYS A 266 -0.89 8.70 4.86
N PRO A 267 -1.21 8.39 6.13
CA PRO A 267 -0.56 7.41 7.01
C PRO A 267 -0.81 5.97 6.53
N ILE A 268 -0.13 4.96 7.12
CA ILE A 268 -0.36 3.55 6.74
C ILE A 268 -1.87 3.24 6.87
N PRO A 269 -2.55 2.75 5.81
CA PRO A 269 -3.98 2.51 5.84
C PRO A 269 -4.38 1.37 6.77
N HIS A 270 -5.61 1.41 7.30
CA HIS A 270 -6.17 0.31 8.07
C HIS A 270 -6.25 -0.97 7.24
N ALA A 271 -6.67 -0.88 5.97
CA ALA A 271 -6.71 -2.01 5.04
C ALA A 271 -5.36 -2.73 4.93
N THR A 272 -4.25 -1.98 4.87
CA THR A 272 -2.90 -2.56 4.82
C THR A 272 -2.57 -3.31 6.12
N ILE A 273 -2.90 -2.73 7.27
CA ILE A 273 -2.66 -3.34 8.58
C ILE A 273 -3.53 -4.60 8.75
N ALA A 274 -4.82 -4.53 8.44
CA ALA A 274 -5.76 -5.65 8.47
C ALA A 274 -5.29 -6.79 7.57
N LEU A 275 -4.87 -6.51 6.34
CA LEU A 275 -4.33 -7.52 5.43
C LEU A 275 -3.12 -8.27 6.02
N VAL A 276 -2.20 -7.53 6.66
CA VAL A 276 -1.03 -8.12 7.33
C VAL A 276 -1.44 -8.96 8.54
N LEU A 277 -2.37 -8.48 9.37
CA LEU A 277 -2.91 -9.22 10.51
C LEU A 277 -3.56 -10.54 10.07
N THR A 278 -4.39 -10.50 9.03
CA THR A 278 -5.01 -11.68 8.43
C THR A 278 -3.97 -12.69 7.94
N ALA A 279 -2.89 -12.22 7.31
CA ALA A 279 -1.80 -13.07 6.87
C ALA A 279 -0.99 -13.69 8.04
N ILE A 280 -0.73 -12.92 9.11
CA ILE A 280 -0.08 -13.43 10.33
C ILE A 280 -0.95 -14.51 10.99
N ARG A 281 -2.26 -14.24 11.14
CA ARG A 281 -3.21 -15.21 11.69
C ARG A 281 -3.20 -16.49 10.87
N HIS A 282 -3.28 -16.39 9.54
CA HIS A 282 -3.19 -17.54 8.64
C HIS A 282 -1.87 -18.30 8.81
N ALA A 283 -0.74 -17.60 8.95
CA ALA A 283 0.54 -18.25 9.17
C ALA A 283 0.58 -19.03 10.49
N LEU A 284 -0.05 -18.53 11.56
CA LEU A 284 -0.19 -19.24 12.84
C LEU A 284 -1.13 -20.44 12.74
N THR A 285 -2.26 -20.35 12.01
CA THR A 285 -3.19 -21.49 11.85
C THR A 285 -2.57 -22.65 11.08
N MET A 286 -1.50 -22.43 10.32
CA MET A 286 -0.75 -23.54 9.72
C MET A 286 -0.05 -24.43 10.75
N TYR A 287 0.21 -23.94 11.97
CA TYR A 287 0.83 -24.69 13.08
C TYR A 287 -0.17 -25.15 14.15
N SER A 288 -1.37 -24.55 14.22
CA SER A 288 -2.32 -24.75 15.33
C SER A 288 -2.85 -26.17 15.51
N ASP A 289 -2.90 -26.96 14.43
CA ASP A 289 -3.58 -28.26 14.45
C ASP A 289 -2.60 -29.39 14.74
N THR A 290 -1.46 -29.38 14.03
CA THR A 290 -0.48 -30.45 14.05
C THR A 290 0.84 -30.06 14.72
N GLY A 291 1.10 -28.78 14.96
CA GLY A 291 2.42 -28.28 15.39
C GLY A 291 3.51 -28.28 14.30
N ARG A 292 3.22 -28.88 13.14
CA ARG A 292 4.04 -28.79 11.93
C ARG A 292 3.38 -27.81 10.97
N ARG A 293 4.18 -27.13 10.15
CA ARG A 293 3.65 -26.25 9.12
C ARG A 293 2.84 -27.07 8.10
N SER A 294 1.53 -26.92 8.12
CA SER A 294 0.63 -27.45 7.08
C SER A 294 0.55 -26.49 5.89
N ASN A 295 0.32 -27.02 4.69
CA ASN A 295 0.06 -26.18 3.52
C ASN A 295 -1.45 -25.89 3.45
N LYS A 296 -1.90 -24.84 4.15
CA LYS A 296 -3.29 -24.36 4.08
C LYS A 296 -3.41 -23.26 3.06
N ASP A 297 -4.47 -23.24 2.27
CA ASP A 297 -4.67 -22.16 1.31
C ASP A 297 -5.13 -20.87 1.98
N PHE A 298 -4.64 -19.73 1.47
CA PHE A 298 -5.09 -18.39 1.86
C PHE A 298 -6.23 -18.01 0.93
N THR A 299 -7.40 -18.57 1.20
CA THR A 299 -8.58 -18.52 0.32
C THR A 299 -9.44 -17.29 0.61
N ALA A 300 -10.48 -17.12 -0.20
CA ALA A 300 -11.54 -16.14 -0.01
C ALA A 300 -12.09 -16.16 1.41
N ALA A 301 -12.20 -17.33 2.08
CA ALA A 301 -12.68 -17.42 3.48
C ALA A 301 -11.87 -16.58 4.48
N SER A 302 -10.71 -16.05 4.09
CA SER A 302 -9.96 -15.07 4.87
C SER A 302 -10.61 -13.67 4.90
N PHE A 303 -11.64 -13.40 4.09
CA PHE A 303 -12.34 -12.12 4.02
C PHE A 303 -13.03 -11.78 5.35
N THR A 304 -13.70 -12.75 5.99
CA THR A 304 -14.39 -12.51 7.28
C THR A 304 -13.41 -12.10 8.37
N VAL A 305 -12.27 -12.78 8.44
CA VAL A 305 -11.18 -12.45 9.37
C VAL A 305 -10.60 -11.06 9.08
N TYR A 306 -10.52 -10.68 7.81
CA TYR A 306 -10.08 -9.35 7.41
C TYR A 306 -11.07 -8.28 7.86
N ASP A 307 -12.37 -8.49 7.65
CA ASP A 307 -13.44 -7.58 8.07
C ASP A 307 -13.46 -7.42 9.59
N ASP A 308 -13.32 -8.51 10.36
CA ASP A 308 -13.20 -8.45 11.82
C ASP A 308 -12.03 -7.55 12.28
N TYR A 309 -10.90 -7.58 11.57
CA TYR A 309 -9.77 -6.70 11.86
C TYR A 309 -10.01 -5.25 11.42
N MET A 310 -10.71 -5.03 10.32
CA MET A 310 -11.11 -3.69 9.88
C MET A 310 -12.01 -3.03 10.93
N ASP A 311 -13.06 -3.72 11.37
CA ASP A 311 -13.98 -3.23 12.41
C ASP A 311 -13.24 -2.91 13.71
N ALA A 312 -12.29 -3.76 14.09
CA ALA A 312 -11.47 -3.54 15.28
C ALA A 312 -10.48 -2.37 15.15
N LEU A 313 -9.95 -2.12 13.94
CA LEU A 313 -9.06 -0.98 13.66
C LEU A 313 -9.83 0.33 13.59
N GLU A 314 -11.07 0.32 13.09
CA GLU A 314 -11.90 1.51 12.94
C GLU A 314 -12.32 2.10 14.30
N GLN A 315 -12.44 1.27 15.34
CA GLN A 315 -12.62 1.72 16.73
C GLN A 315 -11.51 2.66 17.21
N PHE A 316 -10.31 2.58 16.64
CA PHE A 316 -9.19 3.45 17.01
C PHE A 316 -9.28 4.84 16.36
N ASN A 317 -10.22 5.09 15.44
CA ASN A 317 -10.38 6.42 14.83
C ASN A 317 -11.19 7.39 15.71
N ALA A 318 -11.88 6.90 16.74
CA ALA A 318 -12.75 7.72 17.58
C ALA A 318 -12.01 8.39 18.75
N GLY A 319 -12.47 9.58 19.14
CA GLY A 319 -12.03 10.29 20.34
C GLY A 319 -10.53 10.64 20.37
N GLU A 320 -9.97 10.73 21.59
CA GLU A 320 -8.55 11.05 21.80
C GLU A 320 -7.60 9.98 21.24
N LEU A 321 -8.06 8.72 21.21
CA LEU A 321 -7.29 7.60 20.65
C LEU A 321 -7.05 7.77 19.14
N GLY A 322 -8.00 8.40 18.43
CA GLY A 322 -7.89 8.74 17.01
C GLY A 322 -6.59 9.43 16.63
N MET A 323 -6.24 10.48 17.38
CA MET A 323 -5.03 11.28 17.12
C MET A 323 -3.76 10.48 17.42
N LEU A 324 -3.72 9.75 18.53
CA LEU A 324 -2.58 8.90 18.90
C LEU A 324 -2.38 7.76 17.89
N TRP A 325 -3.46 7.16 17.43
CA TRP A 325 -3.43 6.09 16.43
C TRP A 325 -2.98 6.62 15.06
N LEU A 326 -3.49 7.77 14.63
CA LEU A 326 -3.03 8.46 13.43
C LEU A 326 -1.52 8.74 13.49
N GLN A 327 -1.03 9.26 14.62
CA GLN A 327 0.40 9.52 14.82
C GLN A 327 1.22 8.22 14.79
N HIS A 328 0.72 7.12 15.37
CA HIS A 328 1.37 5.81 15.29
C HIS A 328 1.49 5.33 13.83
N ARG A 329 0.40 5.36 13.05
CA ARG A 329 0.42 4.96 11.64
C ARG A 329 1.33 5.86 10.78
N ARG A 330 1.44 7.15 11.11
CA ARG A 330 2.40 8.06 10.47
C ARG A 330 3.85 7.74 10.83
N ARG A 331 4.14 7.39 12.10
CA ARG A 331 5.47 6.91 12.50
C ARG A 331 5.83 5.60 11.78
N MET A 332 4.88 4.69 11.62
CA MET A 332 5.06 3.45 10.86
C MET A 332 5.44 3.73 9.40
N PHE A 333 4.73 4.65 8.74
CA PHE A 333 5.04 5.10 7.38
C PHE A 333 6.46 5.71 7.28
N ASN A 334 6.82 6.62 8.19
CA ASN A 334 8.13 7.27 8.18
C ASN A 334 9.27 6.26 8.41
N HIS A 335 9.09 5.28 9.30
CA HIS A 335 10.06 4.20 9.46
C HIS A 335 10.20 3.36 8.19
N ALA A 336 9.10 3.09 7.49
CA ALA A 336 9.14 2.33 6.25
C ALA A 336 9.88 3.08 5.12
N LEU A 337 9.71 4.39 5.02
CA LEU A 337 10.52 5.22 4.12
C LEU A 337 12.01 5.22 4.48
N ALA A 338 12.32 5.36 5.78
CA ALA A 338 13.69 5.30 6.27
C ALA A 338 14.35 3.93 5.98
N TYR A 339 13.60 2.83 6.14
CA TYR A 339 14.03 1.47 5.77
C TYR A 339 14.38 1.37 4.28
N ALA A 340 13.60 2.01 3.42
CA ALA A 340 13.84 2.06 1.98
C ALA A 340 14.97 3.01 1.54
N GLY A 341 15.49 3.83 2.47
CA GLY A 341 16.42 4.91 2.16
C GLY A 341 15.79 6.07 1.36
N VAL A 342 14.48 6.28 1.51
CA VAL A 342 13.69 7.30 0.79
C VAL A 342 13.21 8.37 1.76
N GLN A 343 13.12 9.61 1.30
CA GLN A 343 12.52 10.70 2.07
C GLN A 343 11.04 10.88 1.72
N GLU A 344 10.28 11.41 2.66
CA GLU A 344 8.89 11.76 2.45
C GLU A 344 8.78 12.78 1.32
N GLU A 345 7.91 12.50 0.34
CA GLU A 345 7.65 13.41 -0.76
C GLU A 345 7.02 14.68 -0.19
N GLN A 346 7.75 15.78 -0.29
CA GLN A 346 7.19 17.09 -0.02
C GLN A 346 6.22 17.40 -1.15
N ILE A 347 4.93 17.35 -0.84
CA ILE A 347 3.89 17.86 -1.73
C ILE A 347 4.28 19.32 -1.96
N LYS A 348 4.80 19.62 -3.15
CA LYS A 348 5.07 20.99 -3.55
C LYS A 348 3.71 21.67 -3.58
N GLU A 349 3.44 22.48 -2.55
CA GLU A 349 2.30 23.38 -2.61
C GLU A 349 2.43 24.16 -3.92
N PRO A 350 1.34 24.28 -4.69
CA PRO A 350 1.39 25.02 -5.92
C PRO A 350 1.86 26.43 -5.58
N VAL A 351 2.89 26.91 -6.29
CA VAL A 351 3.51 28.23 -6.06
C VAL A 351 2.46 29.35 -6.10
N ILE A 352 1.38 29.11 -6.83
CA ILE A 352 0.21 29.99 -6.93
C ILE A 352 -0.97 29.21 -6.38
N ALA A 353 -1.58 29.72 -5.31
CA ALA A 353 -2.86 29.20 -4.84
C ALA A 353 -3.89 29.25 -5.97
N LEU A 354 -4.77 28.25 -6.06
CA LEU A 354 -5.88 28.32 -7.00
C LEU A 354 -6.71 29.57 -6.69
N ALA A 355 -6.96 30.39 -7.71
CA ALA A 355 -7.79 31.57 -7.57
C ALA A 355 -9.17 31.15 -7.01
N THR A 356 -9.64 31.90 -6.01
CA THR A 356 -10.98 31.72 -5.44
C THR A 356 -12.05 31.97 -6.51
N GLU A 357 -13.25 31.41 -6.35
CA GLU A 357 -14.34 31.63 -7.31
C GLU A 357 -14.66 33.14 -7.45
N ASP A 358 -14.49 33.91 -6.38
CA ASP A 358 -14.64 35.36 -6.40
C ASP A 358 -13.56 36.06 -7.24
N GLU A 359 -12.30 35.62 -7.13
CA GLU A 359 -11.21 36.12 -7.98
C GLU A 359 -11.43 35.76 -9.44
N LEU A 360 -11.83 34.51 -9.72
CA LEU A 360 -12.17 34.07 -11.06
C LEU A 360 -13.36 34.85 -11.63
N ASN A 361 -14.36 35.18 -10.83
CA ASN A 361 -15.51 35.99 -11.25
C ASN A 361 -15.12 37.45 -11.54
N ARG A 362 -14.28 38.05 -10.69
CA ARG A 362 -13.72 39.38 -10.96
C ARG A 362 -12.91 39.38 -12.26
N GLU A 363 -12.11 38.35 -12.48
CA GLU A 363 -11.31 38.25 -13.70
C GLU A 363 -12.16 37.98 -14.95
N ARG A 364 -13.19 37.12 -14.86
CA ARG A 364 -14.18 36.93 -15.94
C ARG A 364 -14.87 38.25 -16.29
N ALA A 365 -15.27 39.05 -15.30
CA ALA A 365 -15.90 40.35 -15.52
C ALA A 365 -14.93 41.35 -16.17
N ARG A 366 -13.67 41.40 -15.69
CA ARG A 366 -12.61 42.23 -16.26
C ARG A 366 -12.36 41.89 -17.73
N LEU A 367 -12.22 40.60 -18.03
CA LEU A 367 -11.97 40.11 -19.40
C LEU A 367 -13.15 40.39 -20.34
N ARG A 368 -14.40 40.21 -19.89
CA ARG A 368 -15.59 40.59 -20.67
C ARG A 368 -15.61 42.09 -20.99
N ALA A 369 -15.39 42.94 -19.99
CA ALA A 369 -15.35 44.39 -20.19
C ALA A 369 -14.18 44.86 -21.07
N GLN A 370 -13.11 44.06 -21.19
CA GLN A 370 -12.03 44.33 -22.13
C GLN A 370 -12.43 43.95 -23.55
N LEU A 371 -13.01 42.76 -23.74
CA LEU A 371 -13.54 42.31 -25.03
C LEU A 371 -14.59 43.27 -25.61
N ASP A 372 -15.49 43.79 -24.79
CA ASP A 372 -16.52 44.75 -25.23
C ASP A 372 -15.90 46.08 -25.68
N ARG A 373 -14.78 46.51 -25.08
CA ARG A 373 -14.05 47.71 -25.51
C ARG A 373 -13.37 47.48 -26.85
N ASP A 374 -12.66 46.36 -26.98
CA ASP A 374 -11.94 46.03 -28.22
C ASP A 374 -12.91 45.89 -29.42
N GLN A 375 -14.11 45.34 -29.23
CA GLN A 375 -15.14 45.26 -30.29
C GLN A 375 -15.70 46.61 -30.72
N ASN A 376 -15.87 47.55 -29.77
CA ASN A 376 -16.39 48.88 -30.08
C ASN A 376 -15.33 49.74 -30.80
N ASP A 377 -14.05 49.58 -30.43
CA ASP A 377 -12.96 50.28 -31.09
C ASP A 377 -12.82 49.83 -32.57
N ASP A 378 -12.98 48.54 -32.86
CA ASP A 378 -12.91 48.02 -34.24
C ASP A 378 -14.08 48.52 -35.13
N MET A 379 -15.27 48.68 -34.56
CA MET A 379 -16.44 49.26 -35.26
C MET A 379 -16.32 50.77 -35.49
N SER A 380 -15.57 51.48 -34.62
CA SER A 380 -15.30 52.91 -34.77
C SER A 380 -14.30 53.22 -35.90
N ILE A 381 -13.37 52.31 -36.18
CA ILE A 381 -12.38 52.45 -37.27
C ILE A 381 -13.02 52.18 -38.64
N ALA A 382 -13.99 51.27 -38.73
CA ALA A 382 -14.71 50.98 -39.97
C ALA A 382 -15.68 52.10 -40.40
N SER A 383 -16.05 53.00 -39.49
CA SER A 383 -17.00 54.10 -39.75
C SER A 383 -16.33 55.44 -40.04
N SER A 384 -14.99 55.53 -39.97
CA SER A 384 -14.25 56.76 -40.30
C SER A 384 -13.56 56.74 -41.67
N SER A 385 -13.90 55.82 -42.59
CA SER A 385 -13.26 55.70 -43.91
C SER A 385 -14.10 56.23 -45.09
N SER A 386 -15.08 57.11 -44.86
CA SER A 386 -15.89 57.72 -45.91
C SER A 386 -15.97 59.25 -45.80
N ASP A 387 -14.83 59.92 -45.74
CA ASP A 387 -14.69 61.37 -45.95
C ASP A 387 -13.19 61.68 -45.95
N ASP A 388 -12.53 62.28 -46.94
CA ASP A 388 -12.88 62.71 -48.28
C ASP A 388 -11.53 63.14 -48.91
N GLY A 389 -11.50 63.34 -50.23
CA GLY A 389 -10.69 64.41 -50.82
C GLY A 389 -9.16 64.37 -50.70
N GLU A 390 -8.53 64.17 -51.86
CA GLU A 390 -7.16 64.59 -52.15
C GLU A 390 -6.87 66.01 -51.62
N THR A 391 -5.86 66.17 -50.74
CA THR A 391 -5.03 67.37 -50.77
C THR A 391 -3.61 67.05 -50.29
N TYR A 392 -2.67 67.16 -51.22
CA TYR A 392 -1.23 66.98 -51.04
C TYR A 392 -0.60 68.13 -50.24
N PRO A 393 0.64 67.95 -49.73
CA PRO A 393 1.11 68.50 -48.46
C PRO A 393 1.92 69.80 -48.59
N HIS A 394 1.91 70.59 -47.51
CA HIS A 394 2.95 71.59 -47.24
C HIS A 394 3.86 71.12 -46.09
N PRO A 395 5.19 71.25 -46.21
CA PRO A 395 6.12 70.90 -45.14
C PRO A 395 6.44 72.13 -44.29
N VAL A 396 6.19 72.06 -42.97
CA VAL A 396 6.72 73.05 -42.02
C VAL A 396 7.34 72.38 -40.79
N GLN A 397 8.65 72.56 -40.74
CA GLN A 397 9.62 72.62 -39.64
C GLN A 397 9.16 72.38 -38.18
N ARG A 398 9.79 71.36 -37.58
CA ARG A 398 10.68 71.41 -36.39
C ARG A 398 10.25 72.30 -35.21
N SER A 399 10.01 71.70 -34.05
CA SER A 399 10.42 72.25 -32.74
C SER A 399 10.51 71.16 -31.68
N THR A 400 11.70 71.04 -31.12
CA THR A 400 12.08 70.27 -29.93
C THR A 400 11.58 70.97 -28.67
N SER A 401 10.89 70.27 -27.77
CA SER A 401 10.78 70.72 -26.38
C SER A 401 10.76 69.53 -25.42
N SER A 402 11.82 69.49 -24.62
CA SER A 402 12.01 68.76 -23.37
C SER A 402 10.91 69.04 -22.34
N GLY A 403 10.42 68.01 -21.67
CA GLY A 403 9.62 68.08 -20.45
C GLY A 403 9.68 66.73 -19.74
N GLN A 404 10.64 66.53 -18.82
CA GLN A 404 10.53 66.74 -17.38
C GLN A 404 9.71 65.64 -16.68
N SER A 405 10.45 64.75 -16.04
CA SER A 405 10.01 63.60 -15.24
C SER A 405 9.72 64.05 -13.81
N ASP A 406 8.47 63.89 -13.36
CA ASP A 406 8.10 64.00 -11.95
C ASP A 406 7.81 62.61 -11.36
N ILE A 407 8.64 62.23 -10.40
CA ILE A 407 8.51 61.05 -9.54
C ILE A 407 7.83 61.54 -8.25
N PRO A 408 6.70 60.97 -7.81
CA PRO A 408 6.23 61.19 -6.45
C PRO A 408 6.92 60.22 -5.48
N SER A 409 7.67 60.83 -4.57
CA SER A 409 8.17 60.26 -3.32
C SER A 409 7.04 60.21 -2.29
N SER A 410 6.80 59.03 -1.69
CA SER A 410 6.04 58.88 -0.45
C SER A 410 6.80 57.88 0.45
N ALA A 411 7.50 58.41 1.45
CA ALA A 411 7.00 58.70 2.80
C ALA A 411 6.87 57.42 3.65
N SER A 412 7.99 57.06 4.26
CA SER A 412 8.07 56.21 5.45
C SER A 412 7.34 56.87 6.61
N GLN A 413 6.47 56.13 7.28
CA GLN A 413 5.90 56.55 8.56
C GLN A 413 5.94 55.37 9.54
N ASP A 414 6.81 55.53 10.52
CA ASP A 414 6.89 54.75 11.75
C ASP A 414 5.55 54.81 12.50
N GLN A 415 5.10 53.67 13.03
CA GLN A 415 4.22 53.63 14.20
C GLN A 415 4.49 52.36 15.02
N GLU A 416 5.16 52.56 16.15
CA GLU A 416 5.10 51.71 17.35
C GLU A 416 3.67 51.71 17.90
N ILE A 417 3.08 50.54 18.17
CA ILE A 417 1.99 50.41 19.16
C ILE A 417 2.13 49.08 19.93
N HIS A 418 2.13 49.23 21.27
CA HIS A 418 1.88 48.29 22.36
C HIS A 418 1.00 47.06 21.98
N GLY A 419 1.28 45.83 22.41
CA GLY A 419 1.34 45.42 23.81
C GLY A 419 -0.07 45.21 24.37
N HIS A 420 -0.67 44.02 24.21
CA HIS A 420 -1.79 43.57 25.06
C HIS A 420 -1.89 42.05 25.18
N GLN A 421 -1.66 41.57 26.40
CA GLN A 421 -2.07 40.28 26.93
C GLN A 421 -3.60 40.24 27.08
N SER A 422 -4.23 39.13 26.70
CA SER A 422 -5.58 38.72 27.14
C SER A 422 -5.60 37.19 27.21
N ARG A 423 -5.39 36.60 28.39
CA ARG A 423 -6.41 36.19 29.36
C ARG A 423 -7.38 35.11 28.83
N SER A 424 -7.12 33.90 29.30
CA SER A 424 -8.05 32.77 29.41
C SER A 424 -9.33 33.15 30.16
N PRO A 425 -10.45 32.44 29.92
CA PRO A 425 -11.46 32.22 30.93
C PRO A 425 -11.44 30.75 31.39
N SER A 426 -11.10 30.61 32.66
CA SER A 426 -11.54 29.53 33.54
C SER A 426 -13.06 29.58 33.66
N ILE A 427 -13.74 28.47 33.38
CA ILE A 427 -15.07 28.19 33.94
C ILE A 427 -14.98 26.85 34.66
N GLY A 428 -15.12 26.90 35.98
CA GLY A 428 -15.37 25.76 36.83
C GLY A 428 -16.79 25.77 37.37
N ALA A 429 -17.14 24.62 37.96
CA ALA A 429 -18.33 24.32 38.78
C ALA A 429 -19.64 24.11 37.99
N ALA A 430 -20.53 23.18 38.31
CA ALA A 430 -20.72 22.41 39.53
C ALA A 430 -21.54 21.12 39.31
N CYS A 431 -21.32 20.16 40.20
CA CYS A 431 -22.26 19.22 40.81
C CYS A 431 -23.71 19.13 40.30
N ALA A 432 -24.13 17.91 39.94
CA ALA A 432 -25.37 17.29 40.43
C ALA A 432 -25.50 15.82 39.96
N SER A 433 -25.27 14.87 40.87
CA SER A 433 -26.08 13.63 40.98
C SER A 433 -27.33 13.99 41.82
N PRO A 434 -28.49 13.29 41.79
CA PRO A 434 -28.62 11.82 41.89
C PRO A 434 -29.82 11.18 41.15
N HIS A 435 -29.80 9.85 41.05
CA HIS A 435 -30.89 8.89 41.36
C HIS A 435 -30.87 7.65 40.48
N SER A 436 -30.55 6.52 41.11
CA SER A 436 -30.99 5.18 40.72
C SER A 436 -32.49 5.03 41.00
N PRO A 437 -33.16 4.07 40.33
CA PRO A 437 -33.66 2.95 41.12
C PRO A 437 -33.47 1.58 40.45
N THR A 438 -33.01 0.65 41.29
CA THR A 438 -33.43 -0.75 41.46
C THR A 438 -34.50 -1.33 40.51
N GLY A 439 -34.19 -2.50 39.95
CA GLY A 439 -35.15 -3.42 39.36
C GLY A 439 -34.59 -4.85 39.33
N ASP A 440 -34.75 -5.55 40.46
CA ASP A 440 -34.66 -7.01 40.59
C ASP A 440 -35.69 -7.69 39.68
N SER A 441 -35.28 -8.75 38.98
CA SER A 441 -36.14 -9.89 38.65
C SER A 441 -35.29 -11.10 38.28
N GLN A 442 -35.51 -12.15 39.07
CA GLN A 442 -34.88 -13.46 39.06
C GLN A 442 -35.54 -14.39 37.99
N PRO A 443 -35.14 -15.68 37.87
CA PRO A 443 -35.01 -16.39 36.60
C PRO A 443 -36.27 -17.17 36.20
N HIS A 444 -36.40 -17.46 34.91
CA HIS A 444 -37.24 -18.53 34.40
C HIS A 444 -36.38 -19.63 33.80
N ASP A 445 -36.33 -20.75 34.51
CA ASP A 445 -36.19 -22.08 33.91
C ASP A 445 -37.43 -22.34 33.05
N ASP A 446 -37.25 -22.82 31.83
CA ASP A 446 -38.18 -23.80 31.29
C ASP A 446 -37.52 -24.74 30.28
N HIS A 447 -37.73 -26.02 30.55
CA HIS A 447 -37.36 -27.15 29.72
C HIS A 447 -38.16 -27.15 28.41
N SER A 448 -37.59 -27.68 27.32
CA SER A 448 -38.11 -28.88 26.62
C SER A 448 -37.80 -28.92 25.11
N ASN A 449 -37.36 -30.11 24.70
CA ASN A 449 -37.61 -30.76 23.40
C ASN A 449 -36.94 -30.25 22.12
N ILE A 450 -35.79 -30.86 21.81
CA ILE A 450 -35.34 -31.09 20.43
C ILE A 450 -35.58 -32.59 20.13
N PRO A 451 -36.42 -32.97 19.16
CA PRO A 451 -36.50 -34.34 18.70
C PRO A 451 -35.39 -34.65 17.69
N GLU A 452 -34.63 -35.67 18.08
CA GLU A 452 -33.78 -36.56 17.31
C GLU A 452 -34.37 -36.91 15.93
N SER A 453 -33.64 -36.60 14.85
CA SER A 453 -33.92 -37.11 13.50
C SER A 453 -32.73 -37.94 13.03
N GLN A 454 -32.90 -39.27 13.06
CA GLN A 454 -31.97 -40.24 12.49
C GLN A 454 -32.14 -40.36 10.95
N PRO A 455 -31.14 -40.95 10.26
CA PRO A 455 -30.91 -40.74 8.83
C PRO A 455 -31.67 -41.74 7.95
N SER A 456 -32.24 -41.25 6.85
CA SER A 456 -32.78 -42.09 5.78
C SER A 456 -31.64 -42.60 4.88
N GLY A 457 -31.50 -43.92 4.83
CA GLY A 457 -30.66 -44.66 3.91
C GLY A 457 -31.19 -44.71 2.47
N PRO A 458 -30.56 -45.50 1.59
CA PRO A 458 -30.44 -45.23 0.16
C PRO A 458 -31.56 -45.84 -0.67
N LEU A 459 -31.90 -45.18 -1.79
CA LEU A 459 -32.67 -45.78 -2.88
C LEU A 459 -31.75 -46.05 -4.06
N GLU A 460 -31.45 -47.34 -4.20
CA GLU A 460 -30.91 -48.03 -5.36
C GLU A 460 -32.10 -48.43 -6.25
N ALA A 461 -32.11 -48.05 -7.54
CA ALA A 461 -32.94 -48.69 -8.57
C ALA A 461 -32.57 -48.22 -9.99
N THR A 462 -31.88 -49.13 -10.69
CA THR A 462 -32.24 -49.65 -12.02
C THR A 462 -32.00 -48.79 -13.29
N GLU A 463 -31.00 -49.26 -14.04
CA GLU A 463 -30.83 -49.35 -15.51
C GLU A 463 -32.11 -49.38 -16.38
N PRO A 464 -32.04 -49.12 -17.71
CA PRO A 464 -30.93 -49.40 -18.64
C PRO A 464 -30.24 -48.21 -19.33
#